data_AF-A0A4W4EBL5-F1
#
_entry.id   AF-A0A4W4EBL5-F1
#
_cell.length_a   1.000
_cell.length_b   1.000
_cell.length_c   1.000
_cell.angle_alpha   90.00
_cell.angle_beta   90.00
_cell.angle_gamma   90.00
#
_symmetry.space_group_name_H-M   'P 1'
#
loop_
_entity.id
_entity.type
_entity.pdbx_description
1 polymer ?
#
loop_
_entity_poly.entity_id
_entity_poly.type
_entity_poly.pdbx_seq_one_letter_code
_entity_poly.pdbx_strand_id
1 'polypeptide(L)'
;PCKNKTVPLITSARDRDFLKSLYEFIAGEKESLCCPDEGSDEQRHTVYSAAFDKVIDYATSYKTILTAIKKEYDCLIASIKNNDRKVKVARGKLKTMMAQPTSLMYCRRRSVQLQESIIFAFLTGLTFCEMLNPEALAKHLGFLEQKQADLLNKKKNQYVPVQVKADLEIKMRAYLNKKDELALENDKLYFNLVILIKTKYSWVFSNHRFMHMFEAGDYEAAAFHAARSPHGVLRNTETMERFKSVTVNDGGLPPLLLYFQALMISAQPGKQLLGETLCLEGVHCALQHGYIDLITFWVTQHRLTYSEELGDVLCSHGDKDPRIADTCLALAHIIYTTCGVLRKTALCMCKRGLTIGALEFIYQNNFTLDDTMFVLKGCPSLTLLQGLTQKYGSKPALLSVGYVCHSLLSSYLEDLAFQLLEKIIADGPEKAILDDMMCGTESWSEIAARCEQMNRPHLAQEIISTLLSQAGAVCLSPGSAKLMEHVFM
;
A
#
# COMPACT_ATOMS: atom_id res chain seq x y z
N PRO A 1 -1.79 34.24 25.75
CA PRO A 1 -1.09 35.29 24.98
C PRO A 1 -0.25 34.69 23.84
N CYS A 2 -0.89 34.27 22.74
CA CYS A 2 -0.19 33.68 21.59
C CYS A 2 -0.50 34.48 20.34
N LYS A 3 0.34 35.48 20.06
CA LYS A 3 0.40 36.15 18.75
C LYS A 3 1.27 35.29 17.83
N ASN A 4 0.66 34.32 17.15
CA ASN A 4 1.27 33.68 15.98
C ASN A 4 1.39 34.73 14.88
N LYS A 5 2.58 35.33 14.74
CA LYS A 5 2.93 36.12 13.56
C LYS A 5 3.14 35.15 12.39
N THR A 6 2.07 34.86 11.66
CA THR A 6 2.14 34.38 10.28
C THR A 6 2.93 35.40 9.47
N VAL A 7 4.11 35.01 8.97
CA VAL A 7 4.81 35.81 7.95
C VAL A 7 4.12 35.50 6.61
N PRO A 8 3.54 36.48 5.92
CA PRO A 8 2.78 36.23 4.70
C PRO A 8 3.72 36.11 3.49
N LEU A 9 3.32 35.31 2.50
CA LEU A 9 3.87 35.26 1.12
C LEU A 9 3.60 36.58 0.37
N ILE A 10 3.99 37.70 0.97
CA ILE A 10 3.88 39.03 0.39
C ILE A 10 5.30 39.54 0.18
N THR A 11 5.78 39.31 -1.03
CA THR A 11 7.14 39.65 -1.42
C THR A 11 7.33 41.16 -1.65
N SER A 12 6.26 41.95 -1.84
CA SER A 12 6.35 43.40 -2.02
C SER A 12 5.42 44.22 -1.11
N ALA A 13 5.78 45.48 -0.82
CA ALA A 13 4.90 46.39 -0.08
C ALA A 13 3.53 46.60 -0.77
N ARG A 14 3.51 46.56 -2.11
CA ARG A 14 2.29 46.69 -2.91
C ARG A 14 1.29 45.57 -2.67
N ASP A 15 1.74 44.31 -2.52
CA ASP A 15 0.78 43.22 -2.30
C ASP A 15 0.16 43.29 -0.88
N ARG A 16 0.90 43.87 0.09
CA ARG A 16 0.38 44.12 1.45
C ARG A 16 -0.71 45.17 1.42
N ASP A 17 -0.47 46.26 0.70
CA ASP A 17 -1.43 47.35 0.57
C ASP A 17 -2.67 46.93 -0.22
N PHE A 18 -2.48 46.14 -1.30
CA PHE A 18 -3.59 45.55 -2.05
C PHE A 18 -4.44 44.62 -1.20
N LEU A 19 -3.83 43.69 -0.46
CA LEU A 19 -4.58 42.77 0.41
C LEU A 19 -5.33 43.52 1.50
N LYS A 20 -4.72 44.55 2.09
CA LYS A 20 -5.39 45.41 3.08
C LYS A 20 -6.62 46.10 2.46
N SER A 21 -6.47 46.70 1.28
CA SER A 21 -7.58 47.31 0.54
C SER A 21 -8.67 46.29 0.17
N LEU A 22 -8.30 45.07 -0.19
CA LEU A 22 -9.23 43.99 -0.50
C LEU A 22 -10.03 43.54 0.73
N TYR A 23 -9.38 43.42 1.89
CA TYR A 23 -10.07 43.08 3.14
C TYR A 23 -11.00 44.19 3.61
N GLU A 24 -10.58 45.45 3.50
CA GLU A 24 -11.42 46.62 3.80
C GLU A 24 -12.65 46.66 2.88
N PHE A 25 -12.47 46.38 1.57
CA PHE A 25 -13.58 46.27 0.62
C PHE A 25 -14.57 45.16 1.00
N ILE A 26 -14.09 43.95 1.29
CA ILE A 26 -14.95 42.82 1.67
C ILE A 26 -15.71 43.13 2.96
N ALA A 27 -15.06 43.76 3.94
CA ALA A 27 -15.69 44.14 5.20
C ALA A 27 -16.78 45.20 5.00
N GLY A 28 -16.47 46.26 4.25
CA GLY A 28 -17.42 47.34 3.97
C GLY A 28 -18.64 46.90 3.16
N GLU A 29 -18.45 46.05 2.15
CA GLU A 29 -19.56 45.50 1.35
C GLU A 29 -20.47 44.57 2.18
N LYS A 30 -19.89 43.77 3.09
CA LYS A 30 -20.68 42.93 4.00
C LYS A 30 -21.53 43.75 4.96
N GLU A 31 -20.95 44.83 5.50
CA GLU A 31 -21.66 45.74 6.40
C GLU A 31 -22.77 46.51 5.66
N SER A 32 -22.49 47.01 4.46
CA SER A 32 -23.48 47.70 3.62
C SER A 32 -24.65 46.81 3.19
N LEU A 33 -24.42 45.50 3.03
CA LEU A 33 -25.45 44.54 2.61
C LEU A 33 -26.14 43.87 3.80
N CYS A 34 -25.85 44.25 5.05
CA CYS A 34 -26.38 43.62 6.27
C CYS A 34 -26.20 42.09 6.27
N CYS A 35 -25.08 41.60 5.75
CA CYS A 35 -24.80 40.17 5.71
C CYS A 35 -24.67 39.62 7.14
N PRO A 36 -25.39 38.55 7.53
CA PRO A 36 -25.21 37.93 8.85
C PRO A 36 -23.78 37.40 9.02
N ASP A 37 -23.25 37.32 10.25
CA ASP A 37 -21.87 36.87 10.51
C ASP A 37 -21.65 35.38 10.19
N GLU A 38 -22.68 34.54 10.34
CA GLU A 38 -22.65 33.10 10.05
C GLU A 38 -23.82 32.66 9.15
N GLY A 39 -23.59 31.65 8.31
CA GLY A 39 -24.60 31.06 7.43
C GLY A 39 -24.38 31.30 5.92
N SER A 40 -25.19 30.60 5.11
CA SER A 40 -25.26 30.77 3.66
C SER A 40 -26.13 31.98 3.34
N ASP A 41 -25.52 33.06 2.85
CA ASP A 41 -26.25 34.28 2.49
C ASP A 41 -26.05 34.62 1.00
N GLU A 42 -27.16 34.91 0.30
CA GLU A 42 -27.15 35.14 -1.15
C GLU A 42 -26.33 36.37 -1.55
N GLN A 43 -26.24 37.37 -0.66
CA GLN A 43 -25.53 38.63 -0.89
C GLN A 43 -24.03 38.46 -0.62
N ARG A 44 -23.66 37.60 0.33
CA ARG A 44 -22.26 37.23 0.60
C ARG A 44 -21.52 36.65 -0.61
N HIS A 45 -22.22 35.88 -1.45
CA HIS A 45 -21.63 35.34 -2.68
C HIS A 45 -21.31 36.43 -3.70
N THR A 46 -22.15 37.47 -3.79
CA THR A 46 -21.92 38.61 -4.68
C THR A 46 -20.68 39.41 -4.23
N VAL A 47 -20.49 39.58 -2.92
CA VAL A 47 -19.29 40.23 -2.36
C VAL A 47 -18.02 39.45 -2.70
N TYR A 48 -18.01 38.12 -2.54
CA TYR A 48 -16.84 37.32 -2.88
C TYR A 48 -16.58 37.24 -4.39
N SER A 49 -17.61 37.20 -5.23
CA SER A 49 -17.43 37.25 -6.68
C SER A 49 -16.80 38.59 -7.12
N ALA A 50 -17.22 39.72 -6.54
CA ALA A 50 -16.61 41.02 -6.78
C ALA A 50 -15.17 41.13 -6.25
N ALA A 51 -14.87 40.47 -5.11
CA ALA A 51 -13.51 40.37 -4.60
C ALA A 51 -12.59 39.57 -5.53
N PHE A 52 -13.10 38.49 -6.16
CA PHE A 52 -12.37 37.74 -7.17
C PHE A 52 -12.01 38.60 -8.39
N ASP A 53 -12.91 39.48 -8.84
CA ASP A 53 -12.62 40.41 -9.94
C ASP A 53 -11.45 41.34 -9.59
N LYS A 54 -11.43 41.91 -8.37
CA LYS A 54 -10.31 42.72 -7.89
C LYS A 54 -8.98 41.96 -7.84
N VAL A 55 -8.99 40.67 -7.49
CA VAL A 55 -7.80 39.82 -7.47
C VAL A 55 -7.32 39.49 -8.89
N ILE A 56 -8.24 39.24 -9.82
CA ILE A 56 -7.93 39.01 -11.23
C ILE A 56 -7.29 40.25 -11.87
N ASP A 57 -7.81 41.44 -11.54
CA ASP A 57 -7.28 42.71 -12.04
C ASP A 57 -5.89 43.02 -11.49
N TYR A 58 -5.60 42.62 -10.25
CA TYR A 58 -4.28 42.80 -9.63
C TYR A 58 -3.25 41.77 -10.14
N ALA A 59 -3.63 40.49 -10.23
CA ALA A 59 -2.73 39.38 -10.57
C ALA A 59 -2.80 39.00 -12.05
N THR A 60 -2.46 39.95 -12.93
CA THR A 60 -2.60 39.82 -14.39
C THR A 60 -1.83 38.63 -14.99
N SER A 61 -0.69 38.25 -14.42
CA SER A 61 0.10 37.09 -14.84
C SER A 61 -0.63 35.75 -14.66
N TYR A 62 -1.60 35.69 -13.76
CA TYR A 62 -2.41 34.50 -13.46
C TYR A 62 -3.86 34.65 -13.92
N LYS A 63 -4.17 35.69 -14.71
CA LYS A 63 -5.52 36.06 -15.14
C LYS A 63 -6.30 34.87 -15.70
N THR A 64 -5.70 34.10 -16.62
CA THR A 64 -6.36 32.95 -17.26
C THR A 64 -6.81 31.90 -16.25
N ILE A 65 -5.95 31.57 -15.27
CA ILE A 65 -6.23 30.55 -14.25
C ILE A 65 -7.25 31.09 -13.24
N LEU A 66 -7.09 32.34 -12.79
CA LEU A 66 -7.99 32.96 -11.83
C LEU A 66 -9.39 33.19 -12.40
N THR A 67 -9.51 33.54 -13.69
CA THR A 67 -10.80 33.63 -14.39
C THR A 67 -11.46 32.26 -14.53
N ALA A 68 -10.69 31.19 -14.78
CA ALA A 68 -11.24 29.84 -14.81
C ALA A 68 -11.78 29.40 -13.44
N ILE A 69 -11.03 29.67 -12.36
CA ILE A 69 -11.45 29.39 -10.98
C ILE A 69 -12.71 30.20 -10.63
N LYS A 70 -12.74 31.50 -10.95
CA LYS A 70 -13.92 32.34 -10.73
C LYS A 70 -15.14 31.80 -11.48
N LYS A 71 -14.96 31.39 -12.74
CA LYS A 71 -16.05 30.81 -13.53
C LYS A 71 -16.62 29.55 -12.89
N GLU A 72 -15.77 28.65 -12.40
CA GLU A 72 -16.21 27.45 -11.67
C GLU A 72 -16.95 27.81 -10.37
N TYR A 73 -16.42 28.77 -9.61
CA TYR A 73 -17.07 29.31 -8.41
C TYR A 73 -18.47 29.85 -8.72
N ASP A 74 -18.60 30.75 -9.70
CA ASP A 74 -19.87 31.37 -10.07
C ASP A 74 -20.88 30.32 -10.61
N CYS A 75 -20.42 29.35 -11.41
CA CYS A 75 -21.24 28.23 -11.88
C CYS A 75 -21.77 27.36 -10.74
N LEU A 76 -20.95 27.07 -9.74
CA LEU A 76 -21.33 26.27 -8.57
C LEU A 76 -22.37 27.01 -7.73
N ILE A 77 -22.17 28.30 -7.47
CA ILE A 77 -23.16 29.13 -6.77
C ILE A 77 -24.48 29.19 -7.54
N ALA A 78 -24.45 29.33 -8.87
CA ALA A 78 -25.66 29.31 -9.69
C ALA A 78 -26.43 27.99 -9.62
N SER A 79 -25.71 26.85 -9.57
CA SER A 79 -26.30 25.52 -9.39
C SER A 79 -26.99 25.39 -8.03
N ILE A 80 -26.34 25.83 -6.95
CA ILE A 80 -26.91 25.85 -5.60
C ILE A 80 -28.18 26.71 -5.56
N LYS A 81 -28.13 27.93 -6.11
CA LYS A 81 -29.31 28.83 -6.19
C LYS A 81 -30.47 28.20 -6.95
N ASN A 82 -30.21 27.50 -8.06
CA ASN A 82 -31.25 26.82 -8.83
C ASN A 82 -31.90 25.68 -8.03
N ASN A 83 -31.09 24.90 -7.31
CA ASN A 83 -31.59 23.82 -6.46
C ASN A 83 -32.43 24.35 -5.30
N ASP A 84 -31.99 25.41 -4.63
CA ASP A 84 -32.76 26.05 -3.56
C ASP A 84 -34.10 26.60 -4.04
N ARG A 85 -34.14 27.20 -5.23
CA ARG A 85 -35.40 27.63 -5.87
C ARG A 85 -36.33 26.45 -6.13
N LYS A 86 -35.81 25.34 -6.69
CA LYS A 86 -36.59 24.12 -6.93
C LYS A 86 -37.13 23.53 -5.62
N VAL A 87 -36.34 23.53 -4.55
CA VAL A 87 -36.74 23.06 -3.21
C VAL A 87 -37.82 23.97 -2.62
N LYS A 88 -37.68 25.29 -2.70
CA LYS A 88 -38.70 26.25 -2.23
C LYS A 88 -40.02 26.08 -2.99
N VAL A 89 -39.97 25.93 -4.32
CA VAL A 89 -41.16 25.66 -5.15
C VAL A 89 -41.81 24.32 -4.78
N ALA A 90 -41.02 23.26 -4.60
CA ALA A 90 -41.52 21.95 -4.19
C ALA A 90 -42.17 21.99 -2.80
N ARG A 91 -41.54 22.66 -1.83
CA ARG A 91 -42.08 22.87 -0.48
C ARG A 91 -43.37 23.68 -0.50
N GLY A 92 -43.45 24.72 -1.34
CA GLY A 92 -44.67 25.51 -1.53
C GLY A 92 -45.83 24.64 -2.05
N LYS A 93 -45.57 23.80 -3.06
CA LYS A 93 -46.54 22.83 -3.59
C LYS A 93 -46.94 21.78 -2.55
N LEU A 94 -45.98 21.30 -1.75
CA LEU A 94 -46.26 20.34 -0.67
C LEU A 94 -47.14 20.96 0.41
N LYS A 95 -46.89 22.21 0.80
CA LYS A 95 -47.68 22.94 1.81
C LYS A 95 -49.11 23.18 1.34
N THR A 96 -49.33 23.55 0.07
CA THR A 96 -50.68 23.66 -0.49
C THR A 96 -51.39 22.31 -0.58
N MET A 97 -50.67 21.24 -0.95
CA MET A 97 -51.18 19.87 -0.93
C MET A 97 -51.44 19.30 0.47
N MET A 98 -50.77 19.80 1.51
CA MET A 98 -51.00 19.40 2.90
C MET A 98 -52.18 20.12 3.55
N ALA A 99 -52.58 21.29 3.04
CA ALA A 99 -53.82 21.98 3.43
C ALA A 99 -55.07 21.42 2.71
N GLN A 100 -54.89 20.78 1.54
CA GLN A 100 -55.96 20.16 0.75
C GLN A 100 -56.79 19.06 1.45
N PRO A 101 -56.24 18.18 2.33
CA PRO A 101 -57.02 17.14 3.01
C PRO A 101 -58.07 17.71 3.97
N THR A 102 -57.81 18.86 4.61
CA THR A 102 -58.77 19.51 5.52
C THR A 102 -59.97 20.08 4.74
N SER A 103 -59.73 20.68 3.56
CA SER A 103 -60.77 21.10 2.63
C SER A 103 -61.46 19.93 1.92
N LEU A 104 -60.73 18.86 1.58
CA LEU A 104 -61.30 17.63 0.99
C LEU A 104 -62.17 16.91 2.02
N MET A 105 -61.79 16.88 3.30
CA MET A 105 -62.61 16.38 4.40
C MET A 105 -63.89 17.20 4.54
N TYR A 106 -63.81 18.53 4.46
CA TYR A 106 -65.00 19.38 4.43
C TYR A 106 -65.89 19.10 3.21
N CYS A 107 -65.31 18.97 2.01
CA CYS A 107 -66.04 18.60 0.80
C CYS A 107 -66.62 17.19 0.84
N ARG A 108 -65.93 16.21 1.43
CA ARG A 108 -66.43 14.84 1.65
C ARG A 108 -67.57 14.86 2.65
N ARG A 109 -67.41 15.56 3.78
CA ARG A 109 -68.45 15.69 4.80
C ARG A 109 -69.69 16.39 4.22
N ARG A 110 -69.50 17.43 3.41
CA ARG A 110 -70.58 18.12 2.71
C ARG A 110 -71.16 17.29 1.56
N SER A 111 -70.37 16.45 0.89
CA SER A 111 -70.84 15.49 -0.11
C SER A 111 -71.66 14.37 0.54
N VAL A 112 -71.26 13.87 1.70
CA VAL A 112 -72.02 12.88 2.48
C VAL A 112 -73.29 13.52 3.02
N GLN A 113 -73.24 14.74 3.56
CA GLN A 113 -74.43 15.50 3.93
C GLN A 113 -75.35 15.76 2.73
N LEU A 114 -74.79 16.06 1.55
CA LEU A 114 -75.57 16.24 0.33
C LEU A 114 -76.09 14.92 -0.23
N GLN A 115 -75.39 13.80 -0.06
CA GLN A 115 -75.86 12.46 -0.43
C GLN A 115 -76.95 11.98 0.53
N GLU A 116 -76.80 12.21 1.84
CA GLU A 116 -77.85 12.04 2.84
C GLU A 116 -79.02 12.95 2.53
N SER A 117 -78.80 14.22 2.13
CA SER A 117 -79.88 15.10 1.70
C SER A 117 -80.48 14.71 0.34
N ILE A 118 -79.74 14.03 -0.54
CA ILE A 118 -80.24 13.50 -1.83
C ILE A 118 -81.04 12.22 -1.60
N ILE A 119 -80.64 11.35 -0.68
CA ILE A 119 -81.43 10.20 -0.22
C ILE A 119 -82.67 10.71 0.52
N PHE A 120 -82.53 11.76 1.32
CA PHE A 120 -83.64 12.47 1.95
C PHE A 120 -84.47 13.26 0.92
N ALA A 121 -83.92 13.72 -0.20
CA ALA A 121 -84.68 14.37 -1.30
C ALA A 121 -85.38 13.35 -2.20
N PHE A 122 -84.82 12.15 -2.34
CA PHE A 122 -85.49 10.99 -2.92
C PHE A 122 -86.69 10.54 -2.08
N LEU A 123 -86.81 11.00 -0.83
CA LEU A 123 -88.00 10.84 0.01
C LEU A 123 -88.74 12.16 0.35
N THR A 124 -88.11 13.33 0.27
CA THR A 124 -88.64 14.63 0.74
C THR A 124 -87.78 15.81 0.26
N GLY A 125 -88.12 16.39 -0.90
CA GLY A 125 -87.44 17.57 -1.47
C GLY A 125 -88.08 18.11 -2.76
N LEU A 126 -88.93 17.31 -3.38
CA LEU A 126 -90.00 17.74 -4.27
C LEU A 126 -91.31 17.55 -3.50
N THR A 127 -92.27 18.45 -3.66
CA THR A 127 -93.65 18.11 -3.25
C THR A 127 -94.18 17.00 -4.18
N PHE A 128 -95.08 16.13 -3.72
CA PHE A 128 -95.63 15.02 -4.52
C PHE A 128 -96.14 15.48 -5.91
N CYS A 129 -96.69 16.70 -5.98
CA CYS A 129 -97.16 17.31 -7.23
C CYS A 129 -96.03 17.64 -8.21
N GLU A 130 -94.82 17.95 -7.75
CA GLU A 130 -93.68 18.28 -8.60
C GLU A 130 -92.94 17.03 -9.10
N MET A 131 -93.06 15.90 -8.40
CA MET A 131 -92.54 14.60 -8.86
C MET A 131 -93.33 14.03 -10.05
N LEU A 132 -94.59 14.44 -10.22
CA LEU A 132 -95.46 14.05 -11.33
C LEU A 132 -95.38 15.02 -12.52
N ASN A 133 -94.62 16.13 -12.40
CA ASN A 133 -94.45 17.12 -13.46
C ASN A 133 -93.10 16.91 -14.19
N PRO A 134 -93.11 16.50 -15.48
CA PRO A 134 -91.88 16.23 -16.24
C PRO A 134 -90.99 17.46 -16.43
N GLU A 135 -91.57 18.66 -16.46
CA GLU A 135 -90.85 19.91 -16.70
C GLU A 135 -90.07 20.37 -15.46
N ALA A 136 -90.65 20.16 -14.26
CA ALA A 136 -89.98 20.39 -12.98
C ALA A 136 -88.82 19.39 -12.77
N LEU A 137 -89.03 18.13 -13.17
CA LEU A 137 -88.00 17.08 -13.09
C LEU A 137 -86.82 17.38 -14.03
N ALA A 138 -87.10 17.83 -15.26
CA ALA A 138 -86.07 18.21 -16.22
C ALA A 138 -85.23 19.40 -15.73
N LYS A 139 -85.86 20.40 -15.12
CA LYS A 139 -85.16 21.55 -14.54
C LYS A 139 -84.26 21.15 -13.36
N HIS A 140 -84.72 20.22 -12.52
CA HIS A 140 -83.93 19.71 -11.41
C HIS A 140 -82.74 18.86 -11.88
N LEU A 141 -82.93 18.03 -12.91
CA LEU A 141 -81.86 17.28 -13.54
C LEU A 141 -80.77 18.20 -14.10
N GLY A 142 -81.15 19.25 -14.83
CA GLY A 142 -80.19 20.24 -15.34
C GLY A 142 -79.39 20.94 -14.24
N PHE A 143 -80.02 21.25 -13.10
CA PHE A 143 -79.31 21.80 -11.94
C PHE A 143 -78.29 20.81 -11.35
N LEU A 144 -78.64 19.52 -11.26
CA LEU A 144 -77.75 18.49 -10.76
C LEU A 144 -76.57 18.23 -11.71
N GLU A 145 -76.81 18.22 -13.02
CA GLU A 145 -75.77 18.09 -14.04
C GLU A 145 -74.79 19.27 -14.01
N GLN A 146 -75.31 20.51 -13.89
CA GLN A 146 -74.47 21.69 -13.77
C GLN A 146 -73.63 21.66 -12.49
N LYS A 147 -74.22 21.23 -11.37
CA LYS A 147 -73.50 21.07 -10.10
C LYS A 147 -72.44 19.97 -10.17
N GLN A 148 -72.70 18.89 -10.90
CA GLN A 148 -71.72 17.82 -11.14
C GLN A 148 -70.54 18.32 -11.99
N ALA A 149 -70.82 19.09 -13.04
CA ALA A 149 -69.80 19.69 -13.90
C ALA A 149 -68.88 20.66 -13.11
N ASP A 150 -69.47 21.51 -12.26
CA ASP A 150 -68.71 22.42 -11.39
C ASP A 150 -67.81 21.68 -10.41
N LEU A 151 -68.28 20.56 -9.84
CA LEU A 151 -67.50 19.73 -8.93
C LEU A 151 -66.35 19.01 -9.66
N LEU A 152 -66.58 18.53 -10.88
CA LEU A 152 -65.53 17.93 -11.72
C LEU A 152 -64.45 18.95 -12.11
N ASN A 153 -64.86 20.18 -12.46
CA ASN A 153 -63.93 21.26 -12.80
C ASN A 153 -63.09 21.67 -11.58
N LYS A 154 -63.71 21.76 -10.40
CA LYS A 154 -62.99 21.98 -9.14
C LYS A 154 -62.02 20.85 -8.84
N LYS A 155 -62.41 19.57 -9.02
CA LYS A 155 -61.52 18.40 -8.87
C LYS A 155 -60.28 18.50 -9.77
N LYS A 156 -60.46 18.91 -11.03
CA LYS A 156 -59.37 19.00 -12.02
C LYS A 156 -58.39 20.13 -11.72
N ASN A 157 -58.88 21.30 -11.31
CA ASN A 157 -58.04 22.50 -11.19
C ASN A 157 -57.51 22.74 -9.77
N GLN A 158 -58.15 22.16 -8.76
CA GLN A 158 -57.88 22.51 -7.35
C GLN A 158 -57.42 21.32 -6.50
N TYR A 159 -57.32 20.11 -7.07
CA TYR A 159 -56.89 18.89 -6.38
C TYR A 159 -55.82 18.16 -7.18
N VAL A 160 -54.83 17.59 -6.51
CA VAL A 160 -53.80 16.77 -7.13
C VAL A 160 -53.93 15.32 -6.64
N PRO A 161 -53.87 14.30 -7.51
CA PRO A 161 -53.95 12.90 -7.08
C PRO A 161 -52.90 12.53 -6.04
N VAL A 162 -53.28 11.68 -5.09
CA VAL A 162 -52.41 11.23 -3.99
C VAL A 162 -51.14 10.56 -4.51
N GLN A 163 -51.22 9.81 -5.62
CA GLN A 163 -50.05 9.22 -6.28
C GLN A 163 -49.04 10.28 -6.73
N VAL A 164 -49.48 11.38 -7.35
CA VAL A 164 -48.59 12.45 -7.83
C VAL A 164 -47.90 13.17 -6.67
N LYS A 165 -48.60 13.32 -5.53
CA LYS A 165 -48.00 13.84 -4.29
C LYS A 165 -46.90 12.90 -3.77
N ALA A 166 -47.19 11.60 -3.67
CA ALA A 166 -46.24 10.60 -3.20
C ALA A 166 -44.98 10.55 -4.08
N ASP A 167 -45.14 10.60 -5.41
CA ASP A 167 -44.03 10.64 -6.37
C ASP A 167 -43.15 11.89 -6.19
N LEU A 168 -43.76 13.05 -5.96
CA LEU A 168 -43.03 14.29 -5.71
C LEU A 168 -42.30 14.27 -4.35
N GLU A 169 -42.89 13.67 -3.32
CA GLU A 169 -42.25 13.48 -2.00
C GLU A 169 -41.06 12.51 -2.08
N ILE A 170 -41.16 11.44 -2.87
CA ILE A 170 -40.04 10.52 -3.15
C ILE A 170 -38.91 11.27 -3.88
N LYS A 171 -39.24 12.00 -4.95
CA LYS A 171 -38.26 12.81 -5.69
C LYS A 171 -37.61 13.87 -4.81
N MET A 172 -38.38 14.54 -3.96
CA MET A 172 -37.85 15.55 -3.03
C MET A 172 -36.88 14.94 -2.02
N ARG A 173 -37.20 13.77 -1.46
CA ARG A 173 -36.27 13.02 -0.58
C ARG A 173 -34.99 12.62 -1.33
N ALA A 174 -35.11 12.12 -2.56
CA ALA A 174 -33.94 11.77 -3.37
C ALA A 174 -33.03 12.98 -3.63
N TYR A 175 -33.59 14.15 -3.95
CA TYR A 175 -32.80 15.38 -4.12
C TYR A 175 -32.14 15.86 -2.83
N LEU A 176 -32.82 15.76 -1.68
CA LEU A 176 -32.25 16.11 -0.39
C LEU A 176 -31.08 15.19 -0.03
N ASN A 177 -31.27 13.87 -0.16
CA ASN A 177 -30.20 12.91 0.07
C ASN A 177 -29.01 13.18 -0.85
N LYS A 178 -29.24 13.48 -2.14
CA LYS A 178 -28.16 13.79 -3.07
C LYS A 178 -27.41 15.07 -2.70
N LYS A 179 -28.11 16.08 -2.20
CA LYS A 179 -27.48 17.31 -1.70
C LYS A 179 -26.58 17.01 -0.50
N ASP A 180 -27.03 16.18 0.43
CA ASP A 180 -26.28 15.83 1.62
C ASP A 180 -25.06 14.96 1.30
N GLU A 181 -25.17 14.04 0.32
CA GLU A 181 -24.02 13.30 -0.24
C GLU A 181 -22.95 14.24 -0.82
N LEU A 182 -23.37 15.19 -1.66
CA LEU A 182 -22.46 16.15 -2.29
C LEU A 182 -21.81 17.09 -1.27
N ALA A 183 -22.54 17.46 -0.20
CA ALA A 183 -21.98 18.25 0.89
C ALA A 183 -20.86 17.49 1.62
N LEU A 184 -21.08 16.19 1.92
CA LEU A 184 -20.08 15.34 2.54
C LEU A 184 -18.83 15.16 1.66
N GLU A 185 -19.02 15.01 0.35
CA GLU A 185 -17.91 14.92 -0.60
C GLU A 185 -17.11 16.22 -0.66
N ASN A 186 -17.79 17.36 -0.68
CA ASN A 186 -17.15 18.68 -0.67
C ASN A 186 -16.33 18.90 0.61
N ASP A 187 -16.84 18.49 1.78
CA ASP A 187 -16.10 18.57 3.05
C ASP A 187 -14.83 17.71 3.03
N LYS A 188 -14.91 16.49 2.46
CA LYS A 188 -13.73 15.63 2.26
C LYS A 188 -12.70 16.27 1.33
N LEU A 189 -13.15 16.84 0.21
CA LEU A 189 -12.26 17.51 -0.74
C LEU A 189 -11.59 18.72 -0.11
N TYR A 190 -12.32 19.52 0.67
CA TYR A 190 -11.77 20.66 1.41
C TYR A 190 -10.71 20.22 2.44
N PHE A 191 -10.99 19.16 3.20
CA PHE A 191 -10.03 18.60 4.15
C PHE A 191 -8.75 18.13 3.47
N ASN A 192 -8.87 17.42 2.33
CA ASN A 192 -7.73 16.97 1.53
C ASN A 192 -6.92 18.14 0.97
N LEU A 193 -7.59 19.19 0.48
CA LEU A 193 -6.94 20.40 -0.01
C LEU A 193 -6.15 21.10 1.10
N VAL A 194 -6.72 21.24 2.29
CA VAL A 194 -6.02 21.84 3.45
C VAL A 194 -4.79 21.03 3.84
N ILE A 195 -4.87 19.70 3.82
CA ILE A 195 -3.70 18.82 4.06
C ILE A 195 -2.64 19.05 2.98
N LEU A 196 -3.00 19.01 1.70
CA LEU A 196 -2.08 19.22 0.58
C LEU A 196 -1.37 20.58 0.66
N ILE A 197 -2.11 21.63 1.01
CA ILE A 197 -1.54 22.96 1.19
C ILE A 197 -0.53 22.96 2.34
N LYS A 198 -0.89 22.38 3.50
CA LYS A 198 0.00 22.28 4.66
C LYS A 198 1.26 21.46 4.35
N THR A 199 1.13 20.32 3.69
CA THR A 199 2.27 19.46 3.33
C THR A 199 3.17 20.13 2.30
N LYS A 200 2.61 20.81 1.30
CA LYS A 200 3.37 21.55 0.29
C LYS A 200 4.13 22.73 0.89
N TYR A 201 3.51 23.54 1.76
CA TYR A 201 4.21 24.63 2.44
C TYR A 201 5.31 24.14 3.36
N SER A 202 5.04 23.07 4.13
CA SER A 202 6.02 22.42 4.99
C SER A 202 7.22 21.90 4.18
N TRP A 203 6.97 21.35 2.99
CA TRP A 203 8.00 20.88 2.07
C TRP A 203 8.90 22.03 1.58
N VAL A 204 8.30 23.09 1.04
CA VAL A 204 9.04 24.25 0.49
C VAL A 204 9.91 24.89 1.57
N PHE A 205 9.35 25.12 2.75
CA PHE A 205 10.07 25.71 3.87
C PHE A 205 11.23 24.82 4.35
N SER A 206 10.99 23.52 4.49
CA SER A 206 12.02 22.57 4.91
C SER A 206 13.15 22.50 3.88
N ASN A 207 12.82 22.43 2.59
CA ASN A 207 13.82 22.36 1.52
C ASN A 207 14.68 23.63 1.46
N HIS A 208 14.06 24.82 1.52
CA HIS A 208 14.80 26.08 1.50
C HIS A 208 15.77 26.19 2.68
N ARG A 209 15.33 25.81 3.88
CA ARG A 209 16.20 25.86 5.07
C ARG A 209 17.35 24.85 4.98
N PHE A 210 17.08 23.66 4.45
CA PHE A 210 18.11 22.66 4.18
C PHE A 210 19.17 23.18 3.20
N MET A 211 18.75 23.75 2.06
CA MET A 211 19.69 24.27 1.06
C MET A 211 20.59 25.38 1.64
N HIS A 212 20.03 26.30 2.42
CA HIS A 212 20.82 27.35 3.06
C HIS A 212 21.91 26.80 4.00
N MET A 213 21.60 25.79 4.82
CA MET A 213 22.61 25.15 5.69
C MET A 213 23.66 24.38 4.89
N PHE A 214 23.22 23.70 3.83
CA PHE A 214 24.07 22.91 2.96
C PHE A 214 25.06 23.78 2.17
N GLU A 215 24.61 24.89 1.60
CA GLU A 215 25.45 25.88 0.89
C GLU A 215 26.42 26.61 1.83
N ALA A 216 26.04 26.79 3.10
CA ALA A 216 26.91 27.36 4.12
C ALA A 216 28.02 26.39 4.58
N GLY A 217 28.00 25.13 4.14
CA GLY A 217 28.97 24.10 4.53
C GLY A 217 28.71 23.49 5.91
N ASP A 218 27.60 23.82 6.58
CA ASP A 218 27.20 23.23 7.86
C ASP A 218 26.46 21.90 7.63
N TYR A 219 27.24 20.88 7.25
CA TYR A 219 26.70 19.57 6.89
C TYR A 219 26.07 18.83 8.07
N GLU A 220 26.55 19.05 9.30
CA GLU A 220 25.99 18.43 10.50
C GLU A 220 24.59 18.99 10.81
N ALA A 221 24.43 20.32 10.82
CA ALA A 221 23.10 20.92 11.03
C ALA A 221 22.14 20.60 9.87
N ALA A 222 22.64 20.59 8.63
CA ALA A 222 21.86 20.20 7.46
C ALA A 222 21.36 18.74 7.58
N ALA A 223 22.22 17.83 8.03
CA ALA A 223 21.90 16.43 8.26
C ALA A 223 20.80 16.27 9.32
N PHE A 224 20.93 16.92 10.48
CA PHE A 224 19.89 16.90 11.52
C PHE A 224 18.57 17.51 11.07
N HIS A 225 18.62 18.60 10.30
CA HIS A 225 17.42 19.21 9.76
C HIS A 225 16.70 18.29 8.77
N ALA A 226 17.43 17.65 7.86
CA ALA A 226 16.88 16.67 6.93
C ALA A 226 16.28 15.47 7.67
N ALA A 227 17.00 14.95 8.67
CA ALA A 227 16.57 13.85 9.50
C ALA A 227 15.31 14.16 10.32
N ARG A 228 15.16 15.38 10.84
CA ARG A 228 13.98 15.80 11.62
C ARG A 228 12.86 16.40 10.77
N SER A 229 12.96 16.32 9.45
CA SER A 229 11.98 16.92 8.56
C SER A 229 10.56 16.34 8.79
N PRO A 230 9.54 17.22 8.81
CA PRO A 230 8.16 16.79 9.02
C PRO A 230 7.73 15.82 7.91
N HIS A 231 7.05 14.74 8.30
CA HIS A 231 6.65 13.65 7.40
C HIS A 231 7.80 12.98 6.63
N GLY A 232 9.07 13.21 7.01
CA GLY A 232 10.22 12.66 6.31
C GLY A 232 10.44 13.22 4.91
N VAL A 233 9.96 14.44 4.64
CA VAL A 233 10.05 15.10 3.33
C VAL A 233 11.45 15.09 2.73
N LEU A 234 12.47 15.32 3.56
CA LEU A 234 13.89 15.37 3.15
C LEU A 234 14.60 14.02 3.34
N ARG A 235 13.88 12.96 3.74
CA ARG A 235 14.43 11.61 3.89
C ARG A 235 14.29 10.84 2.58
N ASN A 236 14.84 11.40 1.50
CA ASN A 236 14.70 10.89 0.14
C ASN A 236 16.06 10.68 -0.53
N THR A 237 16.05 10.00 -1.69
CA THR A 237 17.25 9.70 -2.47
C THR A 237 17.96 10.96 -2.97
N GLU A 238 17.22 12.00 -3.36
CA GLU A 238 17.81 13.26 -3.82
C GLU A 238 18.67 13.93 -2.74
N THR A 239 18.18 13.96 -1.49
CA THR A 239 18.90 14.55 -0.36
C THR A 239 20.17 13.74 -0.04
N MET A 240 20.07 12.41 -0.11
CA MET A 240 21.22 11.51 0.05
C MET A 240 22.28 11.75 -1.03
N GLU A 241 21.89 11.81 -2.30
CA GLU A 241 22.82 12.04 -3.43
C GLU A 241 23.55 13.38 -3.29
N ARG A 242 22.88 14.41 -2.73
CA ARG A 242 23.53 15.68 -2.41
C ARG A 242 24.63 15.50 -1.36
N PHE A 243 24.38 14.75 -0.29
CA PHE A 243 25.43 14.47 0.70
C PHE A 243 26.56 13.60 0.13
N LYS A 244 26.24 12.68 -0.79
CA LYS A 244 27.20 11.79 -1.44
C LYS A 244 28.14 12.54 -2.40
N SER A 245 27.67 13.60 -3.05
CA SER A 245 28.48 14.40 -3.97
C SER A 245 29.53 15.28 -3.28
N VAL A 246 29.41 15.47 -1.96
CA VAL A 246 30.39 16.23 -1.18
C VAL A 246 31.54 15.32 -0.75
N THR A 247 32.73 15.59 -1.27
CA THR A 247 33.97 14.98 -0.80
C THR A 247 34.68 15.98 0.11
N VAL A 248 34.93 15.58 1.36
CA VAL A 248 35.66 16.42 2.33
C VAL A 248 37.08 15.88 2.41
N ASN A 249 38.06 16.73 2.08
CA ASN A 249 39.49 16.39 2.11
C ASN A 249 40.11 16.58 3.51
N ASP A 250 39.42 17.28 4.39
CA ASP A 250 39.79 17.44 5.79
C ASP A 250 39.31 16.20 6.55
N GLY A 251 40.16 15.54 7.33
CA GLY A 251 39.93 14.22 7.96
C GLY A 251 38.76 14.10 8.97
N GLY A 252 37.72 14.93 8.87
CA GLY A 252 36.43 14.76 9.52
C GLY A 252 35.57 13.67 8.87
N LEU A 253 34.43 13.37 9.51
CA LEU A 253 33.49 12.36 9.04
C LEU A 253 32.88 12.76 7.68
N PRO A 254 32.70 11.83 6.74
CA PRO A 254 32.01 12.10 5.49
C PRO A 254 30.61 12.68 5.74
N PRO A 255 30.19 13.73 5.01
CA PRO A 255 28.85 14.33 5.15
C PRO A 255 27.72 13.31 4.98
N LEU A 256 27.92 12.32 4.09
CA LEU A 256 26.99 11.22 3.91
C LEU A 256 26.81 10.37 5.19
N LEU A 257 27.90 10.08 5.90
CA LEU A 257 27.85 9.32 7.13
C LEU A 257 27.18 10.13 8.26
N LEU A 258 27.44 11.43 8.34
CA LEU A 258 26.74 12.34 9.27
C LEU A 258 25.22 12.34 9.04
N TYR A 259 24.81 12.37 7.77
CA TYR A 259 23.39 12.27 7.40
C TYR A 259 22.74 10.98 7.90
N PHE A 260 23.39 9.82 7.68
CA PHE A 260 22.88 8.55 8.19
C PHE A 260 22.87 8.47 9.71
N GLN A 261 23.89 8.98 10.40
CA GLN A 261 23.88 9.08 11.86
C GLN A 261 22.69 9.92 12.37
N ALA A 262 22.47 11.10 11.77
CA ALA A 262 21.37 11.98 12.13
C ALA A 262 19.99 11.33 11.90
N LEU A 263 19.81 10.59 10.80
CA LEU A 263 18.59 9.82 10.51
C LEU A 263 18.30 8.79 11.60
N MET A 264 19.33 8.07 12.03
CA MET A 264 19.21 6.97 13.00
C MET A 264 19.02 7.47 14.43
N ILE A 265 19.56 8.64 14.78
CA ILE A 265 19.34 9.31 16.07
C ILE A 265 17.96 9.95 16.13
N SER A 266 17.52 10.62 15.05
CA SER A 266 16.24 11.36 15.00
C SER A 266 15.01 10.45 14.89
N ALA A 267 15.24 9.15 14.78
CA ALA A 267 14.27 8.10 14.62
C ALA A 267 13.57 7.73 15.94
N GLN A 268 12.23 7.72 15.93
CA GLN A 268 11.44 7.15 17.03
C GLN A 268 11.65 5.62 17.09
N PRO A 269 11.84 5.03 18.29
CA PRO A 269 11.99 3.57 18.44
C PRO A 269 10.81 2.81 17.81
N GLY A 270 11.08 1.76 17.05
CA GLY A 270 10.07 0.85 16.50
C GLY A 270 9.36 1.30 15.22
N LYS A 271 9.73 2.45 14.63
CA LYS A 271 9.22 2.86 13.31
C LYS A 271 10.30 2.63 12.24
N GLN A 272 10.02 1.80 11.24
CA GLN A 272 10.91 1.58 10.11
C GLN A 272 11.06 2.89 9.31
N LEU A 273 12.31 3.37 9.15
CA LEU A 273 12.57 4.78 8.81
C LEU A 273 13.00 5.05 7.38
N LEU A 274 13.70 4.10 6.78
CA LEU A 274 14.46 4.31 5.55
C LEU A 274 14.00 3.31 4.50
N GLY A 275 13.89 3.78 3.26
CA GLY A 275 13.72 2.88 2.12
C GLY A 275 14.89 1.92 2.01
N GLU A 276 14.67 0.79 1.34
CA GLU A 276 15.68 -0.25 1.12
C GLU A 276 16.97 0.32 0.50
N THR A 277 16.84 1.16 -0.53
CA THR A 277 17.96 1.83 -1.21
C THR A 277 18.79 2.72 -0.29
N LEU A 278 18.13 3.49 0.59
CA LEU A 278 18.81 4.36 1.56
C LEU A 278 19.57 3.55 2.62
N CYS A 279 19.02 2.42 3.07
CA CYS A 279 19.69 1.54 4.04
C CYS A 279 20.96 0.93 3.45
N LEU A 280 20.87 0.45 2.21
CA LEU A 280 21.97 -0.19 1.50
C LEU A 280 23.15 0.78 1.29
N GLU A 281 22.86 2.02 0.89
CA GLU A 281 23.90 3.04 0.72
C GLU A 281 24.53 3.45 2.06
N GLY A 282 23.72 3.57 3.12
CA GLY A 282 24.21 3.90 4.46
C GLY A 282 25.16 2.85 5.02
N VAL A 283 24.83 1.57 4.85
CA VAL A 283 25.72 0.47 5.27
C VAL A 283 26.98 0.43 4.41
N HIS A 284 26.90 0.62 3.10
CA HIS A 284 28.10 0.74 2.25
C HIS A 284 29.02 1.86 2.71
N CYS A 285 28.47 3.05 2.98
CA CYS A 285 29.24 4.20 3.45
C CYS A 285 29.92 3.90 4.80
N ALA A 286 29.19 3.31 5.75
CA ALA A 286 29.74 2.97 7.06
C ALA A 286 30.84 1.89 6.97
N LEU A 287 30.66 0.87 6.13
CA LEU A 287 31.68 -0.18 5.91
C LEU A 287 32.94 0.38 5.24
N GLN A 288 32.80 1.23 4.22
CA GLN A 288 33.94 1.87 3.55
C GLN A 288 34.84 2.65 4.50
N HIS A 289 34.25 3.25 5.54
CA HIS A 289 34.96 4.05 6.54
C HIS A 289 35.26 3.27 7.84
N GLY A 290 34.98 1.96 7.88
CA GLY A 290 35.33 1.08 9.01
C GLY A 290 34.44 1.23 10.26
N TYR A 291 33.26 1.83 10.16
CA TYR A 291 32.34 2.04 11.29
C TYR A 291 31.39 0.86 11.51
N ILE A 292 31.94 -0.33 11.80
CA ILE A 292 31.14 -1.55 12.03
C ILE A 292 30.28 -1.47 13.30
N ASP A 293 30.74 -0.79 14.34
CA ASP A 293 30.00 -0.61 15.59
C ASP A 293 28.68 0.15 15.37
N LEU A 294 28.71 1.12 14.44
CA LEU A 294 27.55 1.89 14.07
C LEU A 294 26.51 1.02 13.34
N ILE A 295 26.96 0.13 12.46
CA ILE A 295 26.08 -0.84 11.77
C ILE A 295 25.52 -1.84 12.78
N THR A 296 26.34 -2.32 13.72
CA THR A 296 25.89 -3.19 14.81
C THR A 296 24.78 -2.54 15.61
N PHE A 297 24.93 -1.27 15.98
CA PHE A 297 23.88 -0.49 16.62
C PHE A 297 22.62 -0.36 15.74
N TRP A 298 22.77 -0.10 14.44
CA TRP A 298 21.64 0.05 13.52
C TRP A 298 20.80 -1.21 13.37
N VAL A 299 21.45 -2.37 13.25
CA VAL A 299 20.81 -3.69 13.16
C VAL A 299 20.19 -4.09 14.50
N THR A 300 20.92 -4.01 15.59
CA THR A 300 20.40 -4.43 16.92
C THR A 300 19.20 -3.59 17.38
N GLN A 301 19.10 -2.33 16.94
CA GLN A 301 17.98 -1.46 17.26
C GLN A 301 16.80 -1.55 16.27
N HIS A 302 16.86 -2.46 15.29
CA HIS A 302 15.83 -2.64 14.25
C HIS A 302 15.47 -1.33 13.52
N ARG A 303 16.47 -0.48 13.25
CA ARG A 303 16.27 0.83 12.62
C ARG A 303 16.41 0.80 11.08
N LEU A 304 16.94 -0.30 10.55
CA LEU A 304 17.12 -0.52 9.11
C LEU A 304 15.97 -1.33 8.51
N THR A 305 15.71 -1.09 7.24
CA THR A 305 14.93 -2.00 6.40
C THR A 305 15.85 -3.12 5.95
N TYR A 306 15.55 -4.34 6.38
CA TYR A 306 16.34 -5.51 6.05
C TYR A 306 16.00 -6.01 4.64
N SER A 307 17.04 -6.23 3.84
CA SER A 307 16.95 -6.84 2.53
C SER A 307 18.02 -7.92 2.36
N GLU A 308 17.79 -8.82 1.40
CA GLU A 308 18.76 -9.86 1.06
C GLU A 308 20.10 -9.24 0.60
N GLU A 309 20.04 -8.20 -0.23
CA GLU A 309 21.21 -7.47 -0.72
C GLU A 309 22.03 -6.85 0.43
N LEU A 310 21.36 -6.35 1.48
CA LEU A 310 22.05 -5.78 2.64
C LEU A 310 22.89 -6.83 3.37
N GLY A 311 22.37 -8.06 3.49
CA GLY A 311 23.11 -9.19 4.04
C GLY A 311 24.30 -9.58 3.16
N ASP A 312 24.12 -9.55 1.83
CA ASP A 312 25.17 -9.93 0.88
C ASP A 312 26.36 -8.97 0.95
N VAL A 313 26.09 -7.67 1.12
CA VAL A 313 27.10 -6.62 1.29
C VAL A 313 27.94 -6.86 2.55
N LEU A 314 27.29 -7.19 3.67
CA LEU A 314 28.00 -7.49 4.92
C LEU A 314 28.86 -8.74 4.79
N CYS A 315 28.34 -9.82 4.19
CA CYS A 315 29.12 -11.03 3.94
C CYS A 315 30.33 -10.73 3.04
N SER A 316 30.12 -10.02 1.93
CA SER A 316 31.17 -9.69 0.96
C SER A 316 32.28 -8.81 1.55
N HIS A 317 31.92 -7.95 2.51
CA HIS A 317 32.90 -7.13 3.21
C HIS A 317 33.63 -7.92 4.30
N GLY A 318 32.92 -8.76 5.05
CA GLY A 318 33.50 -9.66 6.04
C GLY A 318 34.50 -10.66 5.43
N ASP A 319 34.23 -11.16 4.23
CA ASP A 319 35.15 -12.05 3.50
C ASP A 319 36.49 -11.34 3.15
N LYS A 320 36.54 -10.00 3.12
CA LYS A 320 37.75 -9.21 2.83
C LYS A 320 38.57 -8.87 4.08
N ASP A 321 37.94 -8.76 5.25
CA ASP A 321 38.61 -8.41 6.51
C ASP A 321 38.30 -9.43 7.62
N PRO A 322 39.24 -10.35 7.91
CA PRO A 322 39.07 -11.39 8.92
C PRO A 322 38.76 -10.86 10.33
N ARG A 323 39.12 -9.62 10.66
CA ARG A 323 38.94 -9.06 12.01
C ARG A 323 37.48 -8.78 12.33
N ILE A 324 36.70 -8.43 11.32
CA ILE A 324 35.27 -8.09 11.43
C ILE A 324 34.37 -9.17 10.84
N ALA A 325 34.95 -10.26 10.32
CA ALA A 325 34.23 -11.33 9.63
C ALA A 325 33.12 -11.95 10.49
N ASP A 326 33.41 -12.32 11.74
CA ASP A 326 32.38 -12.91 12.63
C ASP A 326 31.25 -11.91 12.93
N THR A 327 31.59 -10.65 13.21
CA THR A 327 30.59 -9.59 13.44
C THR A 327 29.72 -9.39 12.20
N CYS A 328 30.32 -9.29 11.01
CA CYS A 328 29.59 -9.13 9.75
C CYS A 328 28.66 -10.33 9.49
N LEU A 329 29.14 -11.56 9.70
CA LEU A 329 28.32 -12.77 9.56
C LEU A 329 27.21 -12.84 10.60
N ALA A 330 27.43 -12.38 11.84
CA ALA A 330 26.40 -12.31 12.87
C ALA A 330 25.30 -11.30 12.49
N LEU A 331 25.66 -10.13 11.97
CA LEU A 331 24.72 -9.13 11.48
C LEU A 331 23.96 -9.62 10.24
N ALA A 332 24.66 -10.22 9.27
CA ALA A 332 24.05 -10.81 8.09
C ALA A 332 23.07 -11.94 8.45
N HIS A 333 23.41 -12.78 9.44
CA HIS A 333 22.51 -13.79 9.97
C HIS A 333 21.20 -13.20 10.50
N ILE A 334 21.26 -12.11 11.28
CA ILE A 334 20.04 -11.43 11.76
C ILE A 334 19.19 -10.95 10.58
N ILE A 335 19.82 -10.32 9.60
CA ILE A 335 19.15 -9.77 8.40
C ILE A 335 18.47 -10.89 7.61
N TYR A 336 19.19 -11.95 7.22
CA TYR A 336 18.61 -13.04 6.43
C TYR A 336 17.46 -13.75 7.14
N THR A 337 17.59 -13.98 8.45
CA THR A 337 16.53 -14.60 9.26
C THR A 337 15.27 -13.73 9.26
N THR A 338 15.42 -12.42 9.38
CA THR A 338 14.27 -11.49 9.32
C THR A 338 13.66 -11.35 7.93
N CYS A 339 14.46 -11.48 6.87
CA CYS A 339 13.98 -11.47 5.48
C CYS A 339 13.34 -12.80 5.05
N GLY A 340 13.47 -13.86 5.86
CA GLY A 340 12.98 -15.20 5.50
C GLY A 340 13.84 -15.92 4.45
N VAL A 341 15.09 -15.50 4.25
CA VAL A 341 16.01 -16.13 3.27
C VAL A 341 16.72 -17.30 3.93
N LEU A 342 16.10 -18.48 3.88
CA LEU A 342 16.53 -19.68 4.61
C LEU A 342 17.92 -20.18 4.21
N ARG A 343 18.19 -20.33 2.90
CA ARG A 343 19.47 -20.87 2.41
C ARG A 343 20.69 -20.05 2.81
N LYS A 344 20.57 -18.71 2.78
CA LYS A 344 21.66 -17.79 3.18
C LYS A 344 21.80 -17.70 4.70
N THR A 345 20.70 -17.84 5.43
CA THR A 345 20.69 -17.97 6.89
C THR A 345 21.51 -19.19 7.34
N ALA A 346 21.21 -20.37 6.79
CA ALA A 346 21.94 -21.60 7.10
C ALA A 346 23.41 -21.50 6.70
N LEU A 347 23.72 -20.93 5.53
CA LEU A 347 25.10 -20.70 5.09
C LEU A 347 25.87 -19.78 6.07
N CYS A 348 25.24 -18.70 6.56
CA CYS A 348 25.87 -17.83 7.56
C CYS A 348 26.12 -18.54 8.88
N MET A 349 25.19 -19.38 9.34
CA MET A 349 25.40 -20.20 10.54
C MET A 349 26.59 -21.14 10.37
N CYS A 350 26.70 -21.82 9.22
CA CYS A 350 27.85 -22.67 8.90
C CYS A 350 29.17 -21.91 8.87
N LYS A 351 29.23 -20.75 8.18
CA LYS A 351 30.44 -19.90 8.13
C LYS A 351 30.89 -19.40 9.52
N ARG A 352 29.98 -19.26 10.47
CA ARG A 352 30.27 -18.91 11.88
C ARG A 352 30.68 -20.11 12.75
N GLY A 353 30.77 -21.31 12.19
CA GLY A 353 31.07 -22.55 12.91
C GLY A 353 29.89 -23.15 13.68
N LEU A 354 28.67 -22.63 13.50
CA LEU A 354 27.46 -23.12 14.16
C LEU A 354 26.81 -24.28 13.37
N THR A 355 27.62 -25.27 12.96
CA THR A 355 27.21 -26.35 12.05
C THR A 355 26.04 -27.18 12.60
N ILE A 356 26.05 -27.50 13.90
CA ILE A 356 24.98 -28.29 14.53
C ILE A 356 23.65 -27.52 14.51
N GLY A 357 23.68 -26.24 14.88
CA GLY A 357 22.50 -25.37 14.82
C GLY A 357 22.00 -25.14 13.39
N ALA A 358 22.92 -25.06 12.42
CA ALA A 358 22.57 -24.95 11.00
C ALA A 358 21.85 -26.21 10.51
N LEU A 359 22.32 -27.40 10.88
CA LEU A 359 21.65 -28.67 10.54
C LEU A 359 20.25 -28.73 11.14
N GLU A 360 20.10 -28.41 12.43
CA GLU A 360 18.78 -28.36 13.07
C GLU A 360 17.83 -27.40 12.33
N PHE A 361 18.31 -26.22 11.97
CA PHE A 361 17.55 -25.24 11.21
C PHE A 361 17.12 -25.76 9.83
N ILE A 362 18.03 -26.41 9.08
CA ILE A 362 17.75 -27.01 7.77
C ILE A 362 16.66 -28.09 7.90
N TYR A 363 16.79 -28.97 8.90
CA TYR A 363 15.82 -30.05 9.15
C TYR A 363 14.45 -29.54 9.59
N GLN A 364 14.37 -28.39 10.28
CA GLN A 364 13.11 -27.78 10.70
C GLN A 364 12.38 -27.06 9.55
N ASN A 365 13.11 -26.52 8.57
CA ASN A 365 12.56 -25.64 7.53
C ASN A 365 12.40 -26.30 6.14
N ASN A 366 12.40 -27.64 6.06
CA ASN A 366 12.12 -28.42 4.84
C ASN A 366 12.89 -27.93 3.58
N PHE A 367 14.21 -27.84 3.66
CA PHE A 367 15.06 -27.42 2.55
C PHE A 367 14.94 -28.36 1.32
N THR A 368 15.12 -27.80 0.12
CA THR A 368 15.25 -28.60 -1.11
C THR A 368 16.66 -29.17 -1.27
N LEU A 369 16.83 -30.11 -2.21
CA LEU A 369 18.15 -30.65 -2.59
C LEU A 369 19.09 -29.55 -3.11
N ASP A 370 18.56 -28.57 -3.85
CA ASP A 370 19.34 -27.45 -4.36
C ASP A 370 19.79 -26.52 -3.23
N ASP A 371 18.91 -26.21 -2.27
CA ASP A 371 19.25 -25.37 -1.11
C ASP A 371 20.30 -26.01 -0.20
N THR A 372 20.21 -27.33 0.02
CA THR A 372 21.22 -28.06 0.81
C THR A 372 22.56 -28.12 0.09
N MET A 373 22.56 -28.34 -1.22
CA MET A 373 23.77 -28.30 -2.04
C MET A 373 24.39 -26.89 -2.08
N PHE A 374 23.56 -25.84 -2.12
CA PHE A 374 24.00 -24.45 -2.04
C PHE A 374 24.76 -24.17 -0.74
N VAL A 375 24.22 -24.60 0.41
CA VAL A 375 24.88 -24.42 1.72
C VAL A 375 26.20 -25.19 1.79
N LEU A 376 26.21 -26.44 1.30
CA LEU A 376 27.41 -27.28 1.29
C LEU A 376 28.53 -26.69 0.41
N LYS A 377 28.20 -26.22 -0.79
CA LYS A 377 29.16 -25.58 -1.70
C LYS A 377 29.68 -24.25 -1.14
N GLY A 378 28.84 -23.50 -0.43
CA GLY A 378 29.22 -22.22 0.17
C GLY A 378 30.10 -22.36 1.42
N CYS A 379 30.01 -23.47 2.14
CA CYS A 379 30.84 -23.77 3.32
C CYS A 379 31.22 -25.26 3.35
N PRO A 380 32.19 -25.69 2.52
CA PRO A 380 32.60 -27.08 2.44
C PRO A 380 33.20 -27.54 3.76
N SER A 381 32.51 -28.44 4.45
CA SER A 381 32.93 -28.99 5.74
C SER A 381 32.53 -30.45 5.83
N LEU A 382 33.46 -31.30 6.27
CA LEU A 382 33.22 -32.73 6.44
C LEU A 382 32.12 -33.00 7.47
N THR A 383 32.05 -32.19 8.53
CA THR A 383 31.02 -32.28 9.58
C THR A 383 29.63 -31.93 9.03
N LEU A 384 29.54 -30.88 8.21
CA LEU A 384 28.29 -30.50 7.55
C LEU A 384 27.84 -31.60 6.56
N LEU A 385 28.78 -32.08 5.74
CA LEU A 385 28.53 -33.12 4.76
C LEU A 385 27.99 -34.39 5.42
N GLN A 386 28.62 -34.86 6.50
CA GLN A 386 28.15 -36.01 7.27
C GLN A 386 26.77 -35.78 7.88
N GLY A 387 26.51 -34.57 8.42
CA GLY A 387 25.22 -34.24 8.99
C GLY A 387 24.07 -34.22 7.97
N LEU A 388 24.36 -33.97 6.68
CA LEU A 388 23.38 -33.97 5.60
C LEU A 388 23.16 -35.37 4.98
N THR A 389 24.18 -36.23 5.02
CA THR A 389 24.13 -37.60 4.46
C THR A 389 23.76 -38.68 5.47
N GLN A 390 23.75 -38.35 6.76
CA GLN A 390 23.33 -39.25 7.84
C GLN A 390 21.94 -38.91 8.37
N LYS A 391 21.33 -39.84 9.11
CA LYS A 391 20.05 -39.59 9.78
C LYS A 391 20.22 -38.58 10.90
N TYR A 392 19.31 -37.60 10.99
CA TYR A 392 19.29 -36.62 12.05
C TYR A 392 18.11 -36.88 12.99
N GLY A 393 18.37 -37.49 14.15
CA GLY A 393 17.34 -37.94 15.07
C GLY A 393 16.41 -38.97 14.41
N SER A 394 15.11 -38.65 14.31
CA SER A 394 14.10 -39.50 13.65
C SER A 394 13.92 -39.20 12.16
N LYS A 395 14.57 -38.17 11.61
CA LYS A 395 14.42 -37.75 10.21
C LYS A 395 15.44 -38.47 9.31
N PRO A 396 15.06 -38.85 8.08
CA PRO A 396 15.98 -39.45 7.12
C PRO A 396 17.07 -38.46 6.70
N ALA A 397 18.15 -38.96 6.10
CA ALA A 397 19.17 -38.12 5.48
C ALA A 397 18.55 -37.24 4.38
N LEU A 398 19.02 -36.00 4.26
CA LEU A 398 18.52 -35.06 3.26
C LEU A 398 19.16 -35.30 1.90
N LEU A 399 20.41 -35.77 1.90
CA LEU A 399 21.19 -36.05 0.71
C LEU A 399 21.64 -37.50 0.71
N SER A 400 21.65 -38.13 -0.46
CA SER A 400 22.28 -39.44 -0.62
C SER A 400 23.79 -39.30 -0.80
N VAL A 401 24.52 -40.31 -0.37
CA VAL A 401 25.99 -40.31 -0.44
C VAL A 401 26.45 -40.27 -1.89
N GLY A 402 25.91 -41.15 -2.73
CA GLY A 402 26.29 -41.25 -4.13
C GLY A 402 25.97 -39.98 -4.90
N TYR A 403 24.79 -39.38 -4.67
CA TYR A 403 24.43 -38.11 -5.31
C TYR A 403 25.42 -36.99 -4.97
N VAL A 404 25.78 -36.86 -3.69
CA VAL A 404 26.71 -35.80 -3.26
C VAL A 404 28.13 -36.07 -3.73
N CYS A 405 28.62 -37.30 -3.63
CA CYS A 405 29.94 -37.68 -4.13
C CYS A 405 30.05 -37.44 -5.64
N HIS A 406 29.06 -37.86 -6.43
CA HIS A 406 29.02 -37.62 -7.87
C HIS A 406 29.07 -36.11 -8.21
N SER A 407 28.28 -35.31 -7.49
CA SER A 407 28.25 -33.85 -7.68
C SER A 407 29.56 -33.17 -7.29
N LEU A 408 30.15 -33.57 -6.16
CA LEU A 408 31.38 -32.95 -5.63
C LEU A 408 32.63 -33.37 -6.42
N LEU A 409 32.71 -34.62 -6.88
CA LEU A 409 33.82 -35.12 -7.71
C LEU A 409 33.88 -34.49 -9.11
N SER A 410 32.73 -33.96 -9.57
CA SER A 410 32.64 -33.16 -10.80
C SER A 410 32.92 -31.67 -10.56
N SER A 411 33.34 -31.29 -9.35
CA SER A 411 33.58 -29.91 -8.92
C SER A 411 34.98 -29.74 -8.32
N TYR A 412 35.32 -28.52 -7.90
CA TYR A 412 36.58 -28.22 -7.22
C TYR A 412 36.67 -28.78 -5.77
N LEU A 413 35.64 -29.48 -5.30
CA LEU A 413 35.52 -30.02 -3.94
C LEU A 413 35.75 -31.54 -3.87
N GLU A 414 36.54 -32.10 -4.79
CA GLU A 414 36.79 -33.55 -4.91
C GLU A 414 37.42 -34.16 -3.64
N ASP A 415 38.32 -33.45 -2.96
CA ASP A 415 38.92 -33.90 -1.70
C ASP A 415 37.88 -34.18 -0.60
N LEU A 416 36.84 -33.34 -0.53
CA LEU A 416 35.77 -33.51 0.46
C LEU A 416 34.93 -34.76 0.17
N ALA A 417 34.74 -35.07 -1.11
CA ALA A 417 34.06 -36.29 -1.53
C ALA A 417 34.88 -37.53 -1.18
N PHE A 418 36.19 -37.50 -1.40
CA PHE A 418 37.08 -38.61 -1.03
C PHE A 418 37.10 -38.86 0.48
N GLN A 419 37.17 -37.80 1.30
CA GLN A 419 37.10 -37.92 2.76
C GLN A 419 35.79 -38.56 3.24
N LEU A 420 34.66 -38.25 2.58
CA LEU A 420 33.39 -38.89 2.89
C LEU A 420 33.41 -40.38 2.51
N LEU A 421 33.90 -40.72 1.31
CA LEU A 421 33.99 -42.10 0.83
C LEU A 421 34.90 -42.96 1.71
N GLU A 422 36.08 -42.45 2.09
CA GLU A 422 37.01 -43.11 3.02
C GLU A 422 36.30 -43.46 4.35
N LYS A 423 35.53 -42.53 4.90
CA LYS A 423 34.80 -42.77 6.15
C LYS A 423 33.66 -43.77 6.00
N ILE A 424 32.92 -43.71 4.88
CA ILE A 424 31.79 -44.61 4.64
C ILE A 424 32.27 -46.04 4.41
N ILE A 425 33.38 -46.23 3.72
CA ILE A 425 33.99 -47.55 3.55
C ILE A 425 34.47 -48.08 4.90
N ALA A 426 35.02 -47.23 5.78
CA ALA A 426 35.40 -47.63 7.12
C ALA A 426 34.20 -48.04 8.01
N ASP A 427 33.05 -47.38 7.86
CA ASP A 427 31.83 -47.63 8.64
C ASP A 427 30.94 -48.74 8.05
N GLY A 428 31.31 -49.31 6.89
CA GLY A 428 30.55 -50.33 6.16
C GLY A 428 29.82 -49.76 4.93
N PRO A 429 30.34 -50.00 3.71
CA PRO A 429 29.84 -49.33 2.50
C PRO A 429 28.48 -49.85 2.02
N GLU A 430 28.12 -51.08 2.40
CA GLU A 430 26.93 -51.79 1.91
C GLU A 430 25.66 -50.95 2.07
N LYS A 431 25.38 -50.43 3.26
CA LYS A 431 24.16 -49.64 3.50
C LYS A 431 24.14 -48.32 2.74
N ALA A 432 25.29 -47.67 2.59
CA ALA A 432 25.38 -46.35 1.96
C ALA A 432 25.31 -46.43 0.43
N ILE A 433 25.82 -47.52 -0.16
CA ILE A 433 25.86 -47.72 -1.61
C ILE A 433 24.61 -48.45 -2.10
N LEU A 434 24.16 -49.49 -1.39
CA LEU A 434 23.09 -50.39 -1.82
C LEU A 434 21.69 -49.84 -1.57
N ASP A 435 21.51 -49.02 -0.51
CA ASP A 435 20.24 -48.35 -0.19
C ASP A 435 20.13 -46.94 -0.81
N ASP A 436 21.06 -46.56 -1.71
CA ASP A 436 21.08 -45.23 -2.33
C ASP A 436 20.02 -45.08 -3.42
N MET A 437 18.83 -44.63 -3.03
CA MET A 437 17.69 -44.43 -3.93
C MET A 437 17.90 -43.30 -4.96
N MET A 438 18.89 -42.43 -4.79
CA MET A 438 19.11 -41.24 -5.63
C MET A 438 20.31 -41.38 -6.57
N CYS A 439 21.12 -42.44 -6.40
CA CYS A 439 22.33 -42.70 -7.19
C CYS A 439 22.34 -44.16 -7.66
N GLY A 440 22.16 -44.38 -8.96
CA GLY A 440 22.14 -45.72 -9.55
C GLY A 440 23.53 -46.37 -9.59
N THR A 441 23.56 -47.66 -9.97
CA THR A 441 24.79 -48.44 -10.13
C THR A 441 25.75 -47.83 -11.17
N GLU A 442 25.21 -47.20 -12.22
CA GLU A 442 25.98 -46.47 -13.24
C GLU A 442 26.72 -45.27 -12.63
N SER A 443 26.03 -44.43 -11.85
CA SER A 443 26.63 -43.26 -11.20
C SER A 443 27.67 -43.65 -10.14
N TRP A 444 27.47 -44.76 -9.42
CA TRP A 444 28.49 -45.30 -8.52
C TRP A 444 29.71 -45.88 -9.28
N SER A 445 29.50 -46.44 -10.47
CA SER A 445 30.59 -46.89 -11.34
C SER A 445 31.41 -45.70 -11.85
N GLU A 446 30.76 -44.58 -12.18
CA GLU A 446 31.45 -43.32 -12.53
C GLU A 446 32.26 -42.76 -11.36
N ILE A 447 31.72 -42.82 -10.13
CA ILE A 447 32.45 -42.44 -8.90
C ILE A 447 33.70 -43.32 -8.75
N ALA A 448 33.58 -44.64 -8.92
CA ALA A 448 34.71 -45.56 -8.82
C ALA A 448 35.77 -45.29 -9.90
N ALA A 449 35.37 -45.06 -11.14
CA ALA A 449 36.27 -44.69 -12.23
C ALA A 449 37.01 -43.37 -11.93
N ARG A 450 36.32 -42.40 -11.31
CA ARG A 450 36.94 -41.13 -10.91
C ARG A 450 37.95 -41.31 -9.76
N CYS A 451 37.67 -42.22 -8.81
CA CYS A 451 38.63 -42.61 -7.78
C CYS A 451 39.90 -43.24 -8.36
N GLU A 452 39.80 -44.09 -9.39
CA GLU A 452 40.97 -44.67 -10.07
C GLU A 452 41.81 -43.60 -10.78
N GLN A 453 41.15 -42.69 -11.51
CA GLN A 453 41.81 -41.58 -12.21
C GLN A 453 42.60 -40.66 -11.26
N MET A 454 42.12 -40.49 -10.03
CA MET A 454 42.72 -39.61 -9.02
C MET A 454 43.70 -40.34 -8.07
N ASN A 455 44.23 -41.51 -8.49
CA ASN A 455 45.19 -42.33 -7.72
C ASN A 455 44.65 -42.82 -6.36
N ARG A 456 43.36 -43.10 -6.24
CA ARG A 456 42.72 -43.71 -5.05
C ARG A 456 42.10 -45.09 -5.39
N PRO A 457 42.90 -46.08 -5.86
CA PRO A 457 42.38 -47.35 -6.35
C PRO A 457 41.71 -48.20 -5.27
N HIS A 458 42.11 -48.06 -4.00
CA HIS A 458 41.47 -48.74 -2.87
C HIS A 458 39.99 -48.35 -2.74
N LEU A 459 39.65 -47.07 -2.91
CA LEU A 459 38.25 -46.61 -2.85
C LEU A 459 37.44 -47.18 -4.00
N ALA A 460 38.01 -47.20 -5.21
CA ALA A 460 37.36 -47.76 -6.38
C ALA A 460 37.08 -49.26 -6.24
N GLN A 461 38.08 -50.02 -5.76
CA GLN A 461 37.97 -51.46 -5.58
C GLN A 461 36.88 -51.83 -4.57
N GLU A 462 36.78 -51.12 -3.44
CA GLU A 462 35.74 -51.35 -2.42
C GLU A 462 34.33 -50.95 -2.89
N ILE A 463 34.21 -49.87 -3.68
CA ILE A 463 32.92 -49.49 -4.28
C ILE A 463 32.47 -50.57 -5.29
N ILE A 464 33.37 -51.00 -6.17
CA ILE A 464 33.10 -52.02 -7.19
C ILE A 464 32.76 -53.37 -6.55
N SER A 465 33.51 -53.79 -5.51
CA SER A 465 33.23 -55.05 -4.80
C SER A 465 31.84 -55.05 -4.15
N THR A 466 31.46 -53.92 -3.55
CA THR A 466 30.14 -53.74 -2.92
C THR A 466 29.02 -53.76 -3.96
N LEU A 467 29.18 -53.11 -5.11
CA LEU A 467 28.22 -53.16 -6.22
C LEU A 467 28.06 -54.59 -6.78
N LEU A 468 29.17 -55.32 -6.92
CA LEU A 468 29.17 -56.70 -7.42
C LEU A 468 28.57 -57.68 -6.42
N SER A 469 28.58 -57.40 -5.11
CA SER A 469 27.93 -58.27 -4.11
C SER A 469 26.39 -58.27 -4.21
N GLN A 470 25.78 -57.29 -4.88
CA GLN A 470 24.33 -57.23 -5.10
C GLN A 470 23.85 -58.08 -6.29
N ALA A 471 24.75 -58.38 -7.24
CA ALA A 471 24.42 -59.14 -8.43
C ALA A 471 25.06 -60.52 -8.35
N GLY A 472 24.33 -61.55 -8.75
CA GLY A 472 24.94 -62.82 -9.19
C GLY A 472 25.78 -62.65 -10.46
N ALA A 473 26.61 -61.60 -10.54
CA ALA A 473 27.42 -61.23 -11.69
C ALA A 473 28.87 -61.64 -11.43
N VAL A 474 29.25 -62.72 -12.11
CA VAL A 474 30.62 -63.20 -12.22
C VAL A 474 31.44 -62.16 -13.01
N CYS A 475 32.56 -61.70 -12.44
CA CYS A 475 33.59 -61.00 -13.20
C CYS A 475 34.08 -61.90 -14.35
N LEU A 476 33.75 -61.56 -15.59
CA LEU A 476 34.47 -62.10 -16.73
C LEU A 476 35.81 -61.35 -16.83
N SER A 477 36.90 -62.07 -16.56
CA SER A 477 38.25 -61.60 -16.87
C SER A 477 38.36 -61.20 -18.35
N PRO A 478 39.30 -60.32 -18.74
CA PRO A 478 39.43 -59.82 -20.12
C PRO A 478 39.79 -60.89 -21.18
N GLY A 479 39.84 -62.18 -20.82
CA GLY A 479 40.17 -63.29 -21.71
C GLY A 479 38.99 -64.06 -22.31
N SER A 480 37.73 -63.79 -21.92
CA SER A 480 36.57 -64.60 -22.38
C SER A 480 35.94 -64.14 -23.70
N ALA A 481 36.41 -63.04 -24.30
CA ALA A 481 35.87 -62.49 -25.55
C ALA A 481 36.09 -63.36 -26.81
N LYS A 482 36.71 -64.55 -26.70
CA LYS A 482 36.99 -65.45 -27.84
C LYS A 482 36.16 -66.73 -27.91
N LEU A 483 35.18 -66.93 -27.02
CA LEU A 483 34.33 -68.13 -27.03
C LEU A 483 32.88 -67.89 -27.51
N MET A 484 32.59 -66.71 -28.07
CA MET A 484 31.25 -66.37 -28.57
C MET A 484 31.18 -66.24 -30.11
N GLU A 485 32.09 -66.89 -30.84
CA GLU A 485 32.08 -66.91 -32.31
C GLU A 485 31.87 -68.32 -32.92
N HIS A 486 31.63 -69.35 -32.10
CA HIS A 486 31.44 -70.73 -32.58
C HIS A 486 30.05 -71.34 -32.32
N VAL A 487 29.05 -70.54 -31.95
CA VAL A 487 27.66 -71.01 -31.75
C VAL A 487 26.66 -70.41 -32.75
N PHE A 488 27.12 -69.60 -33.70
CA PHE A 488 26.32 -69.16 -34.85
C PHE A 488 27.07 -69.41 -36.16
N MET A 489 27.15 -70.68 -36.56
CA MET A 489 27.29 -71.14 -37.95
C MET A 489 26.51 -72.42 -38.13
#